data_AF-A0A209BG84-F1
#
_entry.id   AF-A0A209BG84-F1
#
_cell.length_a   1.000
_cell.length_b   1.000
_cell.length_c   1.000
_cell.angle_alpha   90.00
_cell.angle_beta   90.00
_cell.angle_gamma   90.00
#
_symmetry.space_group_name_H-M   'P 1'
#
loop_
_entity.id
_entity.type
_entity.pdbx_description
1 polymer ?
#
loop_
_entity_poly.entity_id
_entity_poly.type
_entity_poly.pdbx_seq_one_letter_code
_entity_poly.pdbx_strand_id
1 'polypeptide(L)'
;MGVPRMNPEPPVTSDASKAVTPEALRKQYEAGATVDELVAASGLSYGTVLNRLREAKTGMRTSWQTRRMRQDPHARQRLAAHLRALYEQHGATLTELAVAGAGTRRTARRLLIEAGGAVRTPQQTLRMRGAARAVERHKLALSLRARYEAGATVPDLAQKCNYSVATVYRLLHQASTRMRPPHNHGPARAPRKRS
;
A
#
# COMPACT_ATOMS: atom_id res chain seq x y z
N MET A 1 -18.75 -84.17 -13.29
CA MET A 1 -18.08 -83.29 -14.27
C MET A 1 -18.73 -81.91 -14.21
N GLY A 2 -18.17 -80.97 -13.46
CA GLY A 2 -18.68 -79.61 -13.31
C GLY A 2 -17.51 -78.68 -13.02
N VAL A 3 -17.16 -77.85 -14.00
CA VAL A 3 -15.98 -76.98 -14.05
C VAL A 3 -15.94 -75.93 -12.92
N PRO A 4 -14.77 -75.64 -12.31
CA PRO A 4 -14.62 -74.54 -11.37
C PRO A 4 -14.82 -73.19 -12.08
N ARG A 5 -15.71 -72.35 -11.53
CA ARG A 5 -15.84 -70.95 -11.94
C ARG A 5 -14.57 -70.19 -11.52
N MET A 6 -13.77 -69.81 -12.51
CA MET A 6 -12.73 -68.78 -12.37
C MET A 6 -13.38 -67.48 -11.87
N ASN A 7 -12.90 -66.98 -10.73
CA ASN A 7 -13.11 -65.59 -10.36
C ASN A 7 -12.45 -64.69 -11.41
N PRO A 8 -13.11 -63.63 -11.92
CA PRO A 8 -12.43 -62.64 -12.73
C PRO A 8 -11.44 -61.87 -11.85
N GLU A 9 -10.20 -61.79 -12.29
CA GLU A 9 -9.18 -60.91 -11.71
C GLU A 9 -9.65 -59.44 -11.79
N PRO A 10 -9.40 -58.62 -10.74
CA PRO A 10 -9.71 -57.20 -10.80
C PRO A 10 -8.81 -56.50 -11.84
N PRO A 11 -9.33 -55.50 -12.59
CA PRO A 11 -8.55 -54.78 -13.58
C PRO A 11 -7.41 -53.99 -12.93
N VAL A 12 -6.19 -54.29 -13.40
CA VAL A 12 -4.94 -53.63 -13.03
C VAL A 12 -4.91 -52.23 -13.67
N THR A 13 -5.50 -51.22 -13.04
CA THR A 13 -5.28 -49.81 -13.45
C THR A 13 -4.01 -49.28 -12.75
N SER A 14 -2.83 -49.68 -13.25
CA SER A 14 -1.53 -49.38 -12.63
C SER A 14 -0.63 -48.42 -13.46
N ASP A 15 -1.12 -47.80 -14.54
CA ASP A 15 -0.24 -46.97 -15.38
C ASP A 15 -0.52 -45.46 -15.37
N ALA A 16 -1.67 -44.98 -14.88
CA ALA A 16 -1.88 -43.54 -14.68
C ALA A 16 -1.17 -42.99 -13.42
N SER A 17 -0.94 -43.85 -12.42
CA SER A 17 -0.38 -43.47 -11.12
C SER A 17 1.15 -43.24 -11.13
N LYS A 18 1.85 -43.59 -12.20
CA LYS A 18 3.33 -43.44 -12.32
C LYS A 18 3.80 -42.02 -12.61
N ALA A 19 2.93 -41.13 -13.12
CA ALA A 19 3.35 -39.80 -13.54
C ALA A 19 3.56 -38.80 -12.38
N VAL A 20 2.94 -39.03 -11.21
CA VAL A 20 2.99 -38.08 -10.09
C VAL A 20 4.02 -38.52 -9.06
N THR A 21 5.26 -38.05 -9.17
CA THR A 21 6.32 -38.45 -8.23
C THR A 21 6.04 -37.96 -6.80
N PRO A 22 6.42 -38.72 -5.75
CA PRO A 22 6.32 -38.28 -4.35
C PRO A 22 6.98 -36.91 -4.10
N GLU A 23 8.09 -36.64 -4.79
CA GLU A 23 8.80 -35.36 -4.70
C GLU A 23 8.03 -34.19 -5.32
N ALA A 24 7.29 -34.40 -6.41
CA ALA A 24 6.46 -33.37 -7.02
C ALA A 24 5.30 -32.97 -6.10
N LEU A 25 4.65 -33.96 -5.45
CA LEU A 25 3.61 -33.71 -4.44
C LEU A 25 4.19 -32.98 -3.22
N ARG A 26 5.40 -33.36 -2.78
CA ARG A 26 6.09 -32.68 -1.68
C ARG A 26 6.37 -31.21 -2.02
N LYS A 27 6.88 -30.90 -3.21
CA LYS A 27 7.13 -29.51 -3.64
C LYS A 27 5.86 -28.67 -3.64
N GLN A 28 4.75 -29.20 -4.16
CA GLN A 28 3.46 -28.49 -4.17
C GLN A 28 2.88 -28.33 -2.76
N TYR A 29 3.00 -29.36 -1.92
CA TYR A 29 2.63 -29.28 -0.50
C TYR A 29 3.47 -28.19 0.18
N GLU A 30 4.79 -28.25 0.11
CA GLU A 30 5.72 -27.25 0.66
C GLU A 30 5.47 -25.83 0.13
N ALA A 31 4.92 -25.66 -1.08
CA ALA A 31 4.50 -24.37 -1.62
C ALA A 31 3.20 -23.81 -1.01
N GLY A 32 2.42 -24.62 -0.28
CA GLY A 32 1.19 -24.20 0.41
C GLY A 32 -0.09 -24.93 -0.01
N ALA A 33 -0.01 -25.89 -0.93
CA ALA A 33 -1.16 -26.71 -1.34
C ALA A 33 -1.63 -27.61 -0.18
N THR A 34 -2.94 -27.80 -0.07
CA THR A 34 -3.57 -28.75 0.88
C THR A 34 -3.58 -30.14 0.28
N VAL A 35 -3.79 -31.15 1.14
CA VAL A 35 -3.94 -32.54 0.68
C VAL A 35 -5.13 -32.66 -0.29
N ASP A 36 -6.25 -31.96 -0.05
CA ASP A 36 -7.41 -31.97 -0.93
C ASP A 36 -7.13 -31.36 -2.32
N GLU A 37 -6.33 -30.31 -2.38
CA GLU A 37 -5.92 -29.70 -3.66
C GLU A 37 -4.93 -30.58 -4.41
N LEU A 38 -4.04 -31.27 -3.71
CA LEU A 38 -3.15 -32.25 -4.32
C LEU A 38 -3.95 -33.45 -4.86
N VAL A 39 -4.98 -33.89 -4.15
CA VAL A 39 -5.92 -34.93 -4.62
C VAL A 39 -6.62 -34.48 -5.90
N ALA A 40 -7.17 -33.27 -5.92
CA ALA A 40 -7.84 -32.72 -7.10
C ALA A 40 -6.90 -32.55 -8.29
N ALA A 41 -5.66 -32.10 -8.06
CA ALA A 41 -4.67 -31.86 -9.11
C ALA A 41 -4.01 -33.14 -9.64
N SER A 42 -3.84 -34.16 -8.80
CA SER A 42 -3.17 -35.42 -9.16
C SER A 42 -4.13 -36.53 -9.59
N GLY A 43 -5.43 -36.40 -9.31
CA GLY A 43 -6.43 -37.45 -9.52
C GLY A 43 -6.22 -38.68 -8.63
N LEU A 44 -5.30 -38.62 -7.67
CA LEU A 44 -4.98 -39.71 -6.76
C LEU A 44 -5.94 -39.71 -5.57
N SER A 45 -6.17 -40.90 -4.98
CA SER A 45 -6.94 -40.99 -3.73
C SER A 45 -6.25 -40.23 -2.60
N TYR A 46 -7.04 -39.70 -1.66
CA TYR A 46 -6.54 -38.99 -0.47
C TYR A 46 -5.50 -39.80 0.31
N GLY A 47 -5.74 -41.10 0.50
CA GLY A 47 -4.79 -42.01 1.17
C GLY A 47 -3.48 -42.18 0.39
N THR A 48 -3.54 -42.22 -0.95
CA THR A 48 -2.36 -42.33 -1.81
C THR A 48 -1.49 -41.07 -1.72
N VAL A 49 -2.10 -39.88 -1.72
CA VAL A 49 -1.36 -38.61 -1.57
C VAL A 49 -0.66 -38.56 -0.21
N LEU A 50 -1.33 -38.97 0.88
CA LEU A 50 -0.72 -39.02 2.20
C LEU A 50 0.45 -40.02 2.28
N ASN A 51 0.28 -41.20 1.68
CA ASN A 51 1.34 -42.21 1.65
C ASN A 51 2.57 -41.71 0.88
N ARG A 52 2.37 -41.05 -0.28
CA ARG A 52 3.46 -40.44 -1.05
C ARG A 52 4.13 -39.28 -0.32
N LEU A 53 3.37 -38.44 0.38
CA LEU A 53 3.95 -37.38 1.22
C LEU A 53 4.79 -37.97 2.37
N ARG A 54 4.36 -39.08 2.98
CA ARG A 54 5.12 -39.80 4.02
C ARG A 54 6.36 -40.49 3.47
N GLU A 55 6.27 -41.08 2.29
CA GLU A 55 7.42 -41.68 1.57
C GLU A 55 8.49 -40.62 1.29
N ALA A 56 8.07 -39.40 0.91
CA ALA A 56 8.95 -38.23 0.77
C ALA A 56 9.40 -37.61 2.11
N LYS A 57 9.12 -38.27 3.25
CA LYS A 57 9.42 -37.84 4.64
C LYS A 57 8.83 -36.46 4.99
N THR A 58 7.69 -36.12 4.43
CA THR A 58 7.03 -34.83 4.67
C THR A 58 6.19 -34.87 5.95
N GLY A 59 6.51 -34.00 6.90
CA GLY A 59 5.68 -33.81 8.11
C GLY A 59 4.32 -33.19 7.76
N MET A 60 3.25 -33.71 8.37
CA MET A 60 1.91 -33.15 8.17
C MET A 60 1.80 -31.78 8.83
N ARG A 61 1.30 -30.79 8.08
CA ARG A 61 1.02 -29.46 8.59
C ARG A 61 -0.33 -29.40 9.28
N THR A 62 -0.40 -28.57 10.30
CA THR A 62 -1.66 -28.21 10.94
C THR A 62 -2.44 -27.22 10.08
N SER A 63 -3.75 -27.15 10.29
CA SER A 63 -4.63 -26.18 9.61
C SER A 63 -4.17 -24.73 9.77
N TRP A 64 -3.61 -24.37 10.93
CA TRP A 64 -3.04 -23.04 11.20
C TRP A 64 -1.78 -22.76 10.38
N GLN A 65 -0.88 -23.75 10.26
CA GLN A 65 0.34 -23.62 9.45
C GLN A 65 -0.01 -23.42 7.96
N THR A 66 -0.98 -24.19 7.46
CA THR A 66 -1.51 -24.04 6.09
C THR A 66 -2.17 -22.68 5.87
N ARG A 67 -3.00 -22.21 6.81
CA ARG A 67 -3.63 -20.88 6.75
C ARG A 67 -2.60 -19.75 6.69
N ARG A 68 -1.50 -19.88 7.43
CA ARG A 68 -0.41 -18.90 7.46
C ARG A 68 0.43 -18.89 6.18
N MET A 69 0.67 -20.05 5.56
CA MET A 69 1.37 -20.14 4.27
C MET A 69 0.51 -19.62 3.11
N ARG A 70 -0.81 -19.75 3.24
CA ARG A 70 -1.80 -19.27 2.26
C ARG A 70 -2.17 -17.81 2.36
N GLN A 71 -1.81 -17.10 3.42
CA GLN A 71 -2.03 -15.65 3.55
C GLN A 71 -1.15 -14.81 2.57
N ASP A 72 -0.69 -15.44 1.50
CA ASP A 72 -0.31 -14.84 0.22
C ASP A 72 1.03 -14.07 0.28
N PRO A 73 2.17 -14.78 0.21
CA PRO A 73 3.50 -14.18 0.28
C PRO A 73 3.71 -13.11 -0.80
N HIS A 74 3.11 -13.27 -1.98
CA HIS A 74 3.17 -12.27 -3.04
C HIS A 74 2.29 -11.05 -2.75
N ALA A 75 1.09 -11.22 -2.19
CA ALA A 75 0.30 -10.06 -1.74
C ALA A 75 0.99 -9.29 -0.61
N ARG A 76 1.63 -10.01 0.33
CA ARG A 76 2.43 -9.39 1.39
C ARG A 76 3.62 -8.61 0.82
N GLN A 77 4.33 -9.16 -0.16
CA GLN A 77 5.43 -8.47 -0.85
C GLN A 77 4.93 -7.22 -1.60
N ARG A 78 3.83 -7.32 -2.35
CA ARG A 78 3.22 -6.17 -3.05
C ARG A 78 2.81 -5.08 -2.06
N LEU A 79 2.18 -5.45 -0.94
CA LEU A 79 1.82 -4.51 0.12
C LEU A 79 3.07 -3.86 0.74
N ALA A 80 4.10 -4.65 1.05
CA ALA A 80 5.36 -4.15 1.60
C ALA A 80 6.05 -3.16 0.64
N ALA A 81 6.10 -3.48 -0.65
CA ALA A 81 6.62 -2.60 -1.70
C ALA A 81 5.79 -1.32 -1.83
N HIS A 82 4.45 -1.42 -1.80
CA HIS A 82 3.56 -0.27 -1.84
C HIS A 82 3.75 0.66 -0.63
N LEU A 83 3.82 0.10 0.59
CA LEU A 83 4.08 0.85 1.81
C LEU A 83 5.47 1.49 1.79
N ARG A 84 6.48 0.83 1.20
CA ARG A 84 7.81 1.41 0.98
C ARG A 84 7.74 2.60 0.04
N ALA A 85 7.02 2.51 -1.09
CA ALA A 85 6.86 3.64 -2.01
C ALA A 85 6.17 4.83 -1.33
N LEU A 86 5.07 4.59 -0.59
CA LEU A 86 4.40 5.62 0.21
C LEU A 86 5.34 6.27 1.24
N TYR A 87 6.15 5.45 1.91
CA TYR A 87 7.12 5.95 2.86
C TYR A 87 8.19 6.79 2.17
N GLU A 88 8.92 6.22 1.21
CA GLU A 88 10.09 6.79 0.55
C GLU A 88 9.75 8.01 -0.30
N GLN A 89 8.74 7.91 -1.16
CA GLN A 89 8.40 8.94 -2.16
C GLN A 89 7.48 10.01 -1.59
N HIS A 90 6.49 9.63 -0.78
CA HIS A 90 5.47 10.56 -0.27
C HIS A 90 5.73 11.04 1.16
N GLY A 91 6.77 10.54 1.82
CA GLY A 91 7.12 10.96 3.18
C GLY A 91 6.10 10.52 4.24
N ALA A 92 5.36 9.43 3.97
CA ALA A 92 4.37 8.89 4.89
C ALA A 92 5.01 8.47 6.23
N THR A 93 4.24 8.55 7.31
CA THR A 93 4.64 8.11 8.66
C THR A 93 4.20 6.69 8.96
N LEU A 94 4.81 6.04 9.95
CA LEU A 94 4.41 4.69 10.38
C LEU A 94 2.94 4.58 10.81
N THR A 95 2.34 5.67 11.28
CA THR A 95 0.90 5.77 11.58
C THR A 95 0.06 5.80 10.32
N GLU A 96 0.45 6.59 9.32
CA GLU A 96 -0.24 6.64 8.02
C GLU A 96 -0.12 5.31 7.27
N LEU A 97 1.03 4.63 7.35
CA LEU A 97 1.20 3.28 6.81
C LEU A 97 0.34 2.23 7.53
N ALA A 98 0.09 2.41 8.83
CA ALA A 98 -0.82 1.54 9.56
C ALA A 98 -2.25 1.67 9.01
N VAL A 99 -2.71 2.90 8.76
CA VAL A 99 -4.02 3.18 8.15
C VAL A 99 -4.08 2.69 6.70
N ALA A 100 -3.00 2.82 5.94
CA ALA A 100 -2.94 2.43 4.52
C ALA A 100 -2.92 0.90 4.27
N GLY A 101 -2.99 0.07 5.31
CA GLY A 101 -3.16 -1.38 5.15
C GLY A 101 -2.29 -2.27 6.04
N ALA A 102 -1.37 -1.70 6.82
CA ALA A 102 -0.59 -2.50 7.77
C ALA A 102 -1.33 -2.80 9.09
N GLY A 103 -2.41 -2.09 9.38
CA GLY A 103 -3.26 -2.23 10.57
C GLY A 103 -2.63 -1.66 11.85
N THR A 104 -1.38 -2.02 12.16
CA THR A 104 -0.66 -1.50 13.32
C THR A 104 0.70 -0.90 12.95
N ARG A 105 1.19 0.02 13.78
CA ARG A 105 2.53 0.62 13.63
C ARG A 105 3.65 -0.43 13.64
N ARG A 106 3.51 -1.49 14.45
CA ARG A 106 4.51 -2.55 14.55
C ARG A 106 4.57 -3.37 13.26
N THR A 107 3.39 -3.68 12.69
CA THR A 107 3.29 -4.37 11.40
C THR A 107 3.85 -3.51 10.27
N ALA A 108 3.54 -2.20 10.26
CA ALA A 108 4.05 -1.26 9.27
C ALA A 108 5.58 -1.19 9.27
N ARG A 109 6.19 -1.09 10.46
CA ARG A 109 7.65 -1.12 10.63
C ARG A 109 8.25 -2.42 10.11
N ARG A 110 7.62 -3.55 10.41
CA ARG A 110 8.09 -4.87 9.98
C ARG A 110 8.02 -5.02 8.46
N LEU A 111 6.91 -4.61 7.83
CA LEU A 111 6.73 -4.64 6.38
C LEU A 111 7.72 -3.72 5.65
N LEU A 112 8.03 -2.55 6.22
CA LEU A 112 9.08 -1.68 5.68
C LEU A 112 10.45 -2.35 5.65
N ILE A 113 10.85 -2.99 6.76
CA ILE A 113 12.13 -3.71 6.84
C ILE A 113 12.13 -4.90 5.88
N GLU A 114 11.02 -5.64 5.79
CA GLU A 114 10.85 -6.76 4.84
C GLU A 114 10.97 -6.29 3.37
N ALA A 115 10.54 -5.07 3.06
CA ALA A 115 10.72 -4.45 1.73
C ALA A 115 12.12 -3.85 1.50
N GLY A 116 13.06 -4.00 2.45
CA GLY A 116 14.41 -3.43 2.39
C GLY A 116 14.50 -1.94 2.73
N GLY A 117 13.47 -1.36 3.35
CA GLY A 117 13.45 0.03 3.80
C GLY A 117 14.00 0.22 5.22
N ALA A 118 14.65 1.37 5.45
CA ALA A 118 15.10 1.79 6.77
C ALA A 118 14.10 2.74 7.45
N VAL A 119 13.96 2.63 8.77
CA VAL A 119 13.16 3.58 9.54
C VAL A 119 13.92 4.91 9.63
N ARG A 120 13.22 6.01 9.36
CA ARG A 120 13.79 7.35 9.38
C ARG A 120 13.85 7.85 10.80
N THR A 121 14.77 8.78 11.01
CA THR A 121 14.77 9.56 12.25
C THR A 121 13.59 10.56 12.25
N PRO A 122 13.14 10.99 13.43
CA PRO A 122 12.15 12.07 13.53
C PRO A 122 12.60 13.34 12.81
N GLN A 123 13.89 13.69 12.89
CA GLN A 123 14.46 14.86 12.21
C GLN A 123 14.38 14.76 10.69
N GLN A 124 14.67 13.59 10.11
CA GLN A 124 14.52 13.36 8.67
C GLN A 124 13.06 13.52 8.23
N THR A 125 12.12 13.00 9.03
CA THR A 125 10.68 13.14 8.76
C THR A 125 10.24 14.60 8.80
N LEU A 126 10.71 15.37 9.78
CA LEU A 126 10.43 16.80 9.89
C LEU A 126 10.98 17.59 8.70
N ARG A 127 12.21 17.30 8.26
CA ARG A 127 12.82 17.95 7.09
C ARG A 127 12.02 17.69 5.81
N MET A 128 11.63 16.44 5.56
CA MET A 128 10.82 16.09 4.38
C MET A 128 9.45 16.77 4.39
N ARG A 129 8.75 16.76 5.53
CA ARG A 129 7.45 17.43 5.67
C ARG A 129 7.57 18.95 5.57
N GLY A 130 8.64 19.52 6.12
CA GLY A 130 8.98 20.93 5.97
C GLY A 130 9.17 21.30 4.50
N ALA A 131 9.93 20.49 3.76
CA ALA A 131 10.14 20.68 2.33
C ALA A 131 8.83 20.58 1.53
N ALA A 132 8.01 19.54 1.78
CA ALA A 132 6.71 19.38 1.11
C ALA A 132 5.78 20.58 1.38
N ARG A 133 5.68 21.02 2.65
CA ARG A 133 4.89 22.21 3.02
C ARG A 133 5.44 23.49 2.38
N ALA A 134 6.77 23.62 2.26
CA ALA A 134 7.39 24.76 1.61
C ALA A 134 7.04 24.81 0.11
N VAL A 135 7.03 23.66 -0.58
CA VAL A 135 6.60 23.55 -1.97
C VAL A 135 5.14 23.97 -2.14
N GLU A 136 4.23 23.44 -1.32
CA GLU A 136 2.81 23.80 -1.38
C GLU A 136 2.59 25.29 -1.07
N ARG A 137 3.31 25.82 -0.07
CA ARG A 137 3.27 27.25 0.26
C ARG A 137 3.79 28.11 -0.91
N HIS A 138 4.82 27.65 -1.62
CA HIS A 138 5.35 28.37 -2.78
C HIS A 138 4.37 28.35 -3.95
N LYS A 139 3.73 27.20 -4.26
CA LYS A 139 2.65 27.13 -5.26
C LYS A 139 1.51 28.08 -4.93
N LEU A 140 1.07 28.10 -3.67
CA LEU A 140 0.04 29.03 -3.20
C LEU A 140 0.48 30.49 -3.41
N ALA A 141 1.71 30.84 -3.04
CA ALA A 141 2.26 32.17 -3.21
C ALA A 141 2.25 32.60 -4.69
N LEU A 142 2.64 31.72 -5.62
CA LEU A 142 2.58 31.98 -7.05
C LEU A 142 1.14 32.16 -7.56
N SER A 143 0.20 31.34 -7.08
CA SER A 143 -1.21 31.48 -7.46
C SER A 143 -1.82 32.80 -6.98
N LEU A 144 -1.46 33.26 -5.78
CA LEU A 144 -1.88 34.56 -5.24
C LEU A 144 -1.26 35.70 -6.04
N ARG A 145 0.03 35.58 -6.41
CA ARG A 145 0.71 36.55 -7.27
C ARG A 145 0.00 36.71 -8.60
N ALA A 146 -0.33 35.62 -9.29
CA ALA A 146 -1.04 35.67 -10.57
C ALA A 146 -2.38 36.41 -10.46
N ARG A 147 -3.14 36.17 -9.39
CA ARG A 147 -4.42 36.87 -9.13
C ARG A 147 -4.22 38.35 -8.79
N TYR A 148 -3.19 38.67 -8.02
CA TYR A 148 -2.83 40.05 -7.67
C TYR A 148 -2.38 40.85 -8.92
N GLU A 149 -1.56 40.25 -9.77
CA GLU A 149 -1.13 40.82 -11.04
C GLU A 149 -2.33 41.05 -11.98
N ALA A 150 -3.30 40.13 -11.99
CA ALA A 150 -4.58 40.28 -12.71
C ALA A 150 -5.51 41.38 -12.14
N GLY A 151 -5.16 42.03 -11.04
CA GLY A 151 -5.89 43.18 -10.50
C GLY A 151 -6.63 42.97 -9.19
N ALA A 152 -6.61 41.77 -8.61
CA ALA A 152 -7.20 41.54 -7.30
C ALA A 152 -6.46 42.32 -6.21
N THR A 153 -7.20 42.89 -5.25
CA THR A 153 -6.60 43.60 -4.10
C THR A 153 -6.24 42.62 -3.00
N VAL A 154 -5.29 42.98 -2.12
CA VAL A 154 -4.87 42.13 -1.01
C VAL A 154 -6.03 41.77 -0.05
N PRO A 155 -6.94 42.72 0.32
CA PRO A 155 -8.11 42.38 1.13
C PRO A 155 -9.08 41.40 0.45
N ASP A 156 -9.30 41.55 -0.86
CA ASP A 156 -10.16 40.64 -1.63
C ASP A 156 -9.57 39.22 -1.72
N LEU A 157 -8.25 39.10 -1.93
CA LEU A 157 -7.54 37.82 -1.89
C LEU A 157 -7.59 37.16 -0.50
N ALA A 158 -7.45 37.96 0.56
CA ALA A 158 -7.54 37.49 1.94
C ALA A 158 -8.93 36.90 2.23
N GLN A 159 -9.99 37.59 1.82
CA GLN A 159 -11.36 37.13 2.00
C GLN A 159 -11.66 35.87 1.17
N LYS A 160 -11.31 35.85 -0.12
CA LYS A 160 -11.57 34.72 -1.03
C LYS A 160 -10.82 33.44 -0.63
N CYS A 161 -9.61 33.58 -0.11
CA CYS A 161 -8.77 32.44 0.28
C CYS A 161 -8.84 32.14 1.79
N ASN A 162 -9.69 32.84 2.55
CA ASN A 162 -9.84 32.72 4.01
C ASN A 162 -8.50 32.81 4.76
N TYR A 163 -7.67 33.80 4.39
CA TYR A 163 -6.38 34.08 5.04
C TYR A 163 -6.40 35.47 5.66
N SER A 164 -5.56 35.67 6.68
CA SER A 164 -5.31 37.04 7.17
C SER A 164 -4.61 37.87 6.09
N VAL A 165 -4.91 39.16 6.05
CA VAL A 165 -4.25 40.14 5.15
C VAL A 165 -2.73 40.07 5.30
N ALA A 166 -2.22 39.99 6.54
CA ALA A 166 -0.78 39.85 6.83
C ALA A 166 -0.17 38.54 6.29
N THR A 167 -0.95 37.45 6.23
CA THR A 167 -0.51 36.18 5.61
C THR A 167 -0.38 36.33 4.10
N VAL A 168 -1.35 37.00 3.45
CA VAL A 168 -1.31 37.27 2.00
C VAL A 168 -0.11 38.16 1.65
N TYR A 169 0.13 39.25 2.39
CA TYR A 169 1.33 40.08 2.18
C TYR A 169 2.62 39.26 2.27
N ARG A 170 2.77 38.42 3.30
CA ARG A 170 3.95 37.55 3.45
C ARG A 170 4.11 36.58 2.27
N LEU A 171 3.02 36.00 1.77
CA LEU A 171 3.06 35.08 0.62
C LEU A 171 3.41 35.81 -0.68
N LEU A 172 2.86 37.01 -0.90
CA LEU A 172 3.19 37.83 -2.08
C LEU A 172 4.66 38.28 -2.07
N HIS A 173 5.20 38.67 -0.91
CA HIS A 173 6.63 38.95 -0.75
C HIS A 173 7.49 37.72 -1.01
N GLN A 174 7.07 36.55 -0.52
CA GLN A 174 7.77 35.28 -0.77
C GLN A 174 7.80 34.90 -2.27
N ALA A 175 6.81 35.33 -3.06
CA ALA A 175 6.77 35.18 -4.51
C ALA A 175 7.47 36.31 -5.28
N SER A 176 8.20 37.19 -4.58
CA SER A 176 8.87 38.37 -5.14
C SER A 176 7.95 39.29 -5.94
N THR A 177 6.69 39.42 -5.49
CA THR A 177 5.70 40.26 -6.16
C THR A 177 6.04 41.73 -5.92
N ARG A 178 6.06 42.55 -6.98
CA ARG A 178 6.15 44.00 -6.84
C ARG A 178 4.83 44.52 -6.27
N MET A 179 4.88 44.97 -5.03
CA MET A 179 3.72 45.52 -4.37
C MET A 179 3.31 46.82 -5.06
N ARG A 180 2.03 46.95 -5.40
CA ARG A 180 1.49 48.23 -5.88
C ARG A 180 1.66 49.26 -4.76
N PRO A 181 1.98 50.52 -5.09
CA PRO A 181 1.99 51.59 -4.12
C PRO A 181 0.70 51.54 -3.31
N PRO A 182 0.74 51.83 -1.99
CA PRO A 182 -0.47 51.88 -1.19
C PRO A 182 -1.40 52.89 -1.84
N HIS A 183 -2.38 52.39 -2.59
CA HIS A 183 -3.51 53.20 -2.97
C HIS A 183 -4.14 53.57 -1.64
N ASN A 184 -4.16 54.86 -1.33
CA ASN A 184 -4.90 55.39 -0.21
C ASN A 184 -6.32 54.86 -0.33
N HIS A 185 -6.63 53.77 0.37
CA HIS A 185 -7.98 53.37 0.70
C HIS A 185 -8.46 54.36 1.78
N GLY A 186 -8.42 55.65 1.44
CA GLY A 186 -9.13 56.65 2.18
C GLY A 186 -10.61 56.28 2.09
N PRO A 187 -11.35 56.28 3.21
CA PRO A 187 -12.79 56.08 3.14
C PRO A 187 -13.33 57.13 2.17
N ALA A 188 -14.11 56.69 1.18
CA ALA A 188 -14.84 57.59 0.29
C ALA A 188 -15.59 58.58 1.19
N ARG A 189 -15.13 59.82 1.21
CA ARG A 189 -15.67 60.89 2.05
C ARG A 189 -17.08 61.14 1.55
N ALA A 190 -18.07 60.55 2.23
CA ALA A 190 -19.47 60.77 1.91
C ALA A 190 -19.72 62.29 1.87
N PRO A 191 -20.40 62.82 0.83
CA PRO A 191 -20.68 64.25 0.75
C PRO A 191 -21.57 64.64 1.93
N ARG A 192 -21.02 65.46 2.83
CA ARG A 192 -21.75 66.12 3.91
C ARG A 192 -22.87 66.94 3.27
N LYS A 193 -24.13 66.55 3.48
CA LYS A 193 -25.28 67.42 3.26
C LYS A 193 -25.11 68.64 4.17
N ARG A 194 -25.05 69.84 3.57
CA ARG A 194 -25.20 71.10 4.30
C ARG A 194 -26.69 71.30 4.54
N SER A 195 -27.04 71.47 5.81
CA SER A 195 -28.31 72.03 6.27
C SER A 195 -28.37 73.52 5.95
#